data_AF-A0A9P8CDA4-F1
#
_entry.id   AF-A0A9P8CDA4-F1
#
_cell.length_a   1.000
_cell.length_b   1.000
_cell.length_c   1.000
_cell.angle_alpha   90.00
_cell.angle_beta   90.00
_cell.angle_gamma   90.00
#
_symmetry.space_group_name_H-M   'P 1'
#
loop_
_entity.id
_entity.type
_entity.pdbx_description
1 polymer ?
#
loop_
_entity_poly.entity_id
_entity_poly.type
_entity_poly.pdbx_seq_one_letter_code
_entity_poly.pdbx_strand_id
1 'polypeptide(L)'
;MIGGTSTGGLIAIMLGRLRMSIDDCIDAYLYLSDRIFQKKRHRVTVKGDIQGRFDSDELVRAVKEVVQAQGFAEEALLNGATGANNPVWEVWNQAQLI
;
A
#
# COMPACT_ATOMS: atom_id res chain seq x y z
N MET A 1 -1.31 4.38 -19.39
CA MET A 1 -1.78 4.18 -18.00
C MET A 1 -1.03 2.97 -17.45
N ILE A 2 -0.40 3.08 -16.28
CA ILE A 2 0.27 1.95 -15.62
C ILE A 2 -0.64 1.45 -14.50
N GLY A 3 -0.72 0.15 -14.30
CA GLY A 3 -1.57 -0.47 -13.29
C GLY A 3 -0.98 -1.79 -12.82
N GLY A 4 -1.36 -2.21 -11.62
CA GLY A 4 -0.91 -3.45 -11.02
C GLY A 4 -1.72 -3.80 -9.78
N THR A 5 -1.71 -5.07 -9.41
CA THR A 5 -2.38 -5.61 -8.22
C THR A 5 -1.35 -6.15 -7.24
N SER A 6 -1.64 -6.10 -5.93
CA SER A 6 -0.70 -6.53 -4.89
C SER A 6 0.65 -5.77 -4.99
N THR A 7 1.78 -6.48 -5.04
CA THR A 7 3.12 -5.88 -5.22
C THR A 7 3.25 -5.04 -6.48
N GLY A 8 2.58 -5.45 -7.57
CA GLY A 8 2.55 -4.67 -8.82
C GLY A 8 1.86 -3.32 -8.66
N GLY A 9 0.93 -3.18 -7.71
CA GLY A 9 0.29 -1.91 -7.39
C GLY A 9 1.25 -0.91 -6.71
N LEU A 10 2.11 -1.40 -5.82
CA LEU A 10 3.16 -0.59 -5.19
C LEU A 10 4.15 -0.08 -6.23
N ILE A 11 4.61 -0.96 -7.13
CA ILE A 11 5.54 -0.60 -8.22
C ILE A 11 4.88 0.38 -9.19
N ALA A 12 3.60 0.16 -9.54
CA ALA A 12 2.84 1.06 -10.39
C ALA A 12 2.75 2.49 -9.81
N ILE A 13 2.61 2.61 -8.49
CA ILE A 13 2.58 3.90 -7.81
C ILE A 13 3.97 4.56 -7.77
N MET A 14 5.02 3.80 -7.44
CA MET A 14 6.40 4.31 -7.39
C MET A 14 6.83 4.90 -8.75
N LEU A 15 6.60 4.17 -9.83
CA LEU A 15 6.96 4.64 -11.17
C LEU A 15 5.97 5.68 -11.72
N GLY A 16 4.67 5.50 -11.46
CA GLY A 16 3.64 6.32 -12.08
C GLY A 16 3.36 7.64 -11.35
N ARG A 17 3.15 7.58 -10.02
CA ARG A 17 2.74 8.73 -9.19
C ARG A 17 3.93 9.45 -8.59
N LEU A 18 4.90 8.71 -8.05
CA LEU A 18 6.11 9.30 -7.47
C LEU A 18 7.16 9.65 -8.53
N ARG A 19 6.98 9.16 -9.77
CA ARG A 19 7.93 9.34 -10.89
C ARG A 19 9.36 8.96 -10.53
N MET A 20 9.52 7.92 -9.70
CA MET A 20 10.84 7.36 -9.39
C MET A 20 11.49 6.83 -10.65
N SER A 21 12.83 6.88 -10.69
CA SER A 21 13.58 6.15 -11.72
C SER A 21 13.40 4.64 -11.54
N ILE A 22 13.72 3.87 -12.58
CA ILE A 22 13.63 2.40 -12.50
C ILE A 22 14.57 1.87 -11.42
N ASP A 23 15.79 2.42 -11.35
CA ASP A 23 16.81 2.00 -10.38
C ASP A 23 16.37 2.29 -8.94
N ASP A 24 15.89 3.52 -8.67
CA ASP A 24 15.39 3.90 -7.34
C ASP A 24 14.16 3.07 -6.94
N CYS A 25 13.29 2.74 -7.90
CA CYS A 25 12.13 1.90 -7.67
C CYS A 25 12.52 0.48 -7.27
N ILE A 26 13.56 -0.09 -7.88
CA ILE A 26 14.07 -1.42 -7.54
C ILE A 26 14.62 -1.40 -6.12
N ASP A 27 15.46 -0.43 -5.78
CA ASP A 27 16.07 -0.32 -4.45
C ASP A 27 15.01 -0.10 -3.36
N ALA A 28 14.06 0.81 -3.59
CA ALA A 28 12.97 1.07 -2.67
C ALA A 28 12.04 -0.15 -2.51
N TYR A 29 11.74 -0.87 -3.59
CA TYR A 29 10.94 -2.09 -3.52
C TYR A 29 11.66 -3.19 -2.75
N LEU A 30 12.96 -3.41 -2.98
CA LEU A 30 13.76 -4.40 -2.26
C LEU A 30 13.76 -4.09 -0.75
N TYR A 31 13.99 -2.84 -0.39
CA TYR A 31 13.92 -2.36 0.99
C TYR A 31 12.55 -2.59 1.64
N LEU A 32 11.46 -2.19 0.97
CA LEU A 32 10.10 -2.42 1.45
C LEU A 32 9.82 -3.92 1.61
N SER A 33 10.20 -4.68 0.58
CA SER A 33 9.88 -6.08 0.48
C SER A 33 10.56 -6.89 1.57
N ASP A 34 11.82 -6.56 1.90
CA ASP A 34 12.52 -7.23 2.98
C ASP A 34 11.81 -7.00 4.31
N ARG A 35 11.34 -5.78 4.60
CA ARG A 35 10.63 -5.45 5.85
C ARG A 35 9.24 -6.08 5.95
N ILE A 36 8.46 -6.01 4.86
CA ILE A 36 7.04 -6.39 4.85
C ILE A 36 6.88 -7.90 4.68
N PHE A 37 7.73 -8.54 3.87
CA PHE A 37 7.67 -9.97 3.58
C PHE A 37 8.60 -10.81 4.46
N GLN A 38 9.20 -10.25 5.52
CA GLN A 38 9.89 -11.04 6.54
C GLN A 38 9.00 -12.23 6.94
N LYS A 39 9.51 -13.47 6.80
CA LYS A 39 8.87 -14.64 7.41
C LYS A 39 8.90 -14.46 8.93
N LYS A 40 7.90 -13.79 9.51
CA LYS A 40 7.63 -13.89 10.95
C LYS A 40 7.48 -15.40 11.23
N ARG A 41 8.45 -16.00 11.93
CA ARG A 41 8.38 -17.40 12.35
C ARG A 41 7.07 -17.53 13.13
N HIS A 42 6.11 -18.25 12.54
CA HIS A 42 4.79 -18.46 13.12
C HIS A 42 4.94 -18.98 14.55
N ARG A 43 4.68 -18.14 15.55
CA ARG A 43 4.52 -18.61 16.92
C ARG A 43 3.09 -19.09 17.00
N VAL A 44 2.89 -20.38 16.69
CA VAL A 44 1.59 -21.04 16.87
C VAL A 44 1.30 -21.00 18.37
N THR A 45 0.53 -20.01 18.80
CA THR A 45 0.00 -20.00 20.16
C THR A 45 -1.12 -21.02 20.18
N VAL A 46 -1.20 -21.84 21.22
CA VAL A 46 -2.15 -22.97 21.38
C VAL A 46 -3.62 -22.52 21.30
N LYS A 47 -3.90 -21.22 21.34
CA LYS A 47 -5.18 -20.59 21.00
C LYS A 47 -5.10 -20.10 19.55
N GLY A 48 -5.92 -20.67 18.67
CA GLY A 48 -5.85 -20.58 17.21
C GLY A 48 -6.07 -19.22 16.55
N ASP A 49 -5.49 -18.14 17.07
CA ASP A 49 -5.41 -16.86 16.38
C ASP A 49 -4.26 -16.91 15.37
N ILE A 50 -4.60 -17.18 14.11
CA ILE A 50 -3.68 -17.06 12.99
C ILE A 50 -3.38 -15.57 12.84
N GLN A 51 -2.28 -15.11 13.47
CA GLN A 51 -1.77 -13.77 13.22
C GLN A 51 -1.46 -13.68 11.71
N GLY A 52 -2.13 -12.75 11.02
CA GLY A 52 -1.97 -12.58 9.58
C GLY A 52 -0.49 -12.52 9.20
N ARG A 53 -0.11 -13.19 8.11
CA ARG A 53 1.28 -13.24 7.62
C ARG A 53 1.85 -11.85 7.29
N PHE A 54 1.00 -10.84 7.20
CA PHE A 54 1.32 -9.46 6.87
C PHE A 54 0.89 -8.54 8.00
N ASP A 55 1.84 -7.73 8.44
CA ASP A 55 1.59 -6.62 9.35
C ASP A 55 1.21 -5.41 8.50
N SER A 56 -0.09 -5.13 8.40
CA SER A 56 -0.61 -4.01 7.59
C SER A 56 -0.05 -2.67 8.05
N ASP A 57 0.22 -2.53 9.35
CA ASP A 57 0.77 -1.30 9.92
C ASP A 57 2.23 -1.10 9.49
N GLU A 58 3.01 -2.19 9.42
CA GLU A 58 4.37 -2.15 8.90
C GLU A 58 4.43 -1.76 7.42
N LEU A 59 3.50 -2.29 6.61
CA LEU A 59 3.35 -1.91 5.20
C LEU A 59 3.06 -0.41 5.06
N VAL A 60 2.08 0.11 5.81
CA VAL A 60 1.73 1.53 5.78
C VAL A 60 2.92 2.39 6.20
N ARG A 61 3.62 2.01 7.28
CA ARG A 61 4.79 2.73 7.77
C ARG A 61 5.91 2.77 6.73
N ALA A 62 6.27 1.62 6.16
CA ALA A 62 7.36 1.52 5.19
C ALA A 62 7.06 2.34 3.91
N VAL A 63 5.80 2.32 3.43
CA VAL A 63 5.38 3.14 2.28
C VAL A 63 5.53 4.63 2.60
N LYS A 64 5.10 5.09 3.77
CA LYS A 64 5.22 6.50 4.19
C LYS A 64 6.68 6.96 4.24
N GLU A 65 7.58 6.13 4.75
CA GLU A 65 9.01 6.44 4.79
C GLU A 65 9.60 6.64 3.38
N VAL A 66 9.25 5.80 2.41
CA VAL A 66 9.71 5.95 1.02
C VAL A 66 9.17 7.24 0.39
N VAL A 67 7.91 7.59 0.66
CA VAL A 67 7.31 8.85 0.17
C VAL A 67 8.04 10.07 0.72
N GLN A 68 8.34 10.06 2.03
CA GLN A 68 9.07 11.15 2.68
C GLN A 68 10.51 11.25 2.18
N ALA A 69 11.20 10.13 1.99
CA ALA A 69 12.56 10.10 1.45
C ALA A 69 12.66 10.71 0.04
N GLN A 70 11.58 10.64 -0.73
CA GLN A 70 11.48 11.20 -2.07
C GLN A 70 10.99 12.66 -2.09
N GLY A 71 10.80 13.29 -0.92
CA GLY A 71 10.41 14.70 -0.81
C GLY A 71 8.93 14.98 -1.07
N PHE A 72 8.09 13.94 -1.10
CA PHE A 72 6.64 14.07 -1.29
C PHE A 72 5.92 14.18 0.06
N ALA A 73 4.81 14.91 0.09
CA ALA A 73 3.91 14.91 1.25
C ALA A 73 3.33 13.50 1.47
N GLU A 74 3.16 13.09 2.72
CA GLU A 74 2.71 11.74 3.15
C GLU A 74 1.44 11.26 2.41
N GLU A 75 0.57 12.21 2.04
CA GLU A 75 -0.72 11.99 1.37
C GLU A 75 -0.65 11.96 -0.17
N ALA A 76 0.50 12.29 -0.77
CA ALA A 76 0.67 12.37 -2.23
C ALA A 76 0.39 11.03 -2.94
N LEU A 77 0.54 9.93 -2.19
CA LEU A 77 0.34 8.57 -2.66
C LEU A 77 -1.15 8.18 -2.71
N LEU A 78 -1.98 8.77 -1.84
CA LEU A 78 -3.38 8.37 -1.63
C LEU A 78 -4.39 9.25 -2.38
N ASN A 79 -4.02 10.49 -2.71
CA ASN A 79 -4.94 11.46 -3.32
C ASN A 79 -5.44 11.13 -4.74
N GLY A 80 -4.92 10.07 -5.37
CA GLY A 80 -5.29 9.66 -6.74
C GLY A 80 -5.58 8.18 -6.92
N ALA A 81 -5.39 7.35 -5.88
CA ALA A 81 -5.73 5.92 -5.93
C ALA A 81 -7.25 5.71 -5.79
N THR A 82 -7.95 6.66 -5.17
CA THR A 82 -9.39 6.80 -5.30
C THR A 82 -9.70 7.52 -6.62
N GLY A 83 -9.81 6.75 -7.70
CA GLY A 83 -10.62 7.18 -8.86
C GLY A 83 -12.12 7.37 -8.52
N ALA A 84 -12.44 7.63 -7.25
CA ALA A 84 -13.77 7.77 -6.69
C ALA A 84 -13.88 9.19 -6.10
N ASN A 85 -13.76 10.20 -6.95
CA ASN A 85 -14.42 11.46 -6.66
C ASN A 85 -15.94 11.23 -6.81
N ASN A 86 -16.54 10.61 -5.76
CA ASN A 86 -17.97 10.28 -5.53
C ASN A 86 -18.54 9.16 -6.44
N PRO A 87 -19.14 8.01 -5.96
CA PRO A 87 -20.23 7.99 -5.00
C PRO A 87 -20.44 6.71 -4.17
N VAL A 88 -19.45 6.18 -3.45
CA VAL A 88 -19.74 5.03 -2.57
C VAL A 88 -20.68 5.43 -1.45
N TRP A 89 -20.48 6.60 -0.83
CA TRP A 89 -21.38 7.11 0.22
C TRP A 89 -22.74 7.53 -0.34
N GLU A 90 -22.78 8.10 -1.54
CA GLU A 90 -24.02 8.48 -2.23
C GLU A 90 -24.85 7.25 -2.61
N VAL A 91 -24.21 6.21 -3.15
CA VAL A 91 -24.86 4.93 -3.49
C VAL A 91 -25.30 4.19 -2.23
N TRP A 92 -24.50 4.22 -1.15
CA TRP A 92 -24.86 3.60 0.13
C TRP A 92 -26.08 4.29 0.78
N ASN A 93 -26.15 5.62 0.74
CA ASN A 93 -27.30 6.38 1.25
C ASN A 93 -28.55 6.21 0.37
N GLN A 94 -28.40 6.10 -0.96
CA GLN A 94 -29.54 5.83 -1.84
C GLN A 94 -30.15 4.43 -1.60
N ALA A 95 -29.31 3.43 -1.28
CA ALA A 95 -29.77 2.07 -1.00
C ALA A 95 -30.50 1.92 0.34
N GLN A 96 -30.35 2.85 1.28
CA GLN A 96 -31.06 2.86 2.57
C GLN A 96 -32.43 3.56 2.52
N LEU A 97 -32.77 4.19 1.39
CA LEU A 97 -34.03 4.93 1.18
C LEU A 97 -35.06 4.16 0.33
N ILE A 98 -34.81 2.88 0.04
CA ILE A 98 -35.73 1.93 -0.62
C ILE A 98 -36.04 0.81 0.36
#